data_AF-A0A0S8H9H0-F1
#
_entry.id   AF-A0A0S8H9H0-F1
#
_cell.length_a   1.000
_cell.length_b   1.000
_cell.length_c   1.000
_cell.angle_alpha   90.00
_cell.angle_beta   90.00
_cell.angle_gamma   90.00
#
_symmetry.space_group_name_H-M   'P 1'
#
loop_
_entity.id
_entity.type
_entity.pdbx_description
1 polymer ?
#
loop_
_entity_poly.entity_id
_entity_poly.type
_entity_poly.pdbx_seq_one_letter_code
_entity_poly.pdbx_strand_id
1 'polypeptide(L)' 'MKPQAVANSPIKIFAGTQSAYLGRMIAKSYGTELGKTTVLRFSDGEFQPYYEESVRGCTVFIIQST' A
#
# COMPACT_ATOMS: atom_id res chain seq x y z
N MET A 1 -13.19 -34.04 0.31
CA MET A 1 -11.94 -33.24 0.19
C MET A 1 -12.31 -31.77 0.38
N LYS A 2 -11.86 -31.13 1.46
CA LYS A 2 -12.00 -29.67 1.61
C LYS A 2 -10.83 -29.03 0.86
N PRO A 3 -11.03 -27.97 0.06
CA PRO A 3 -9.91 -27.27 -0.54
C PRO A 3 -9.05 -26.69 0.59
N GLN A 4 -7.76 -27.03 0.58
CA GLN A 4 -6.77 -26.48 1.48
C GLN A 4 -6.77 -24.96 1.28
N ALA A 5 -7.15 -24.20 2.30
CA ALA A 5 -7.03 -22.75 2.28
C ALA A 5 -5.54 -22.40 2.13
N VAL A 6 -5.17 -21.88 0.96
CA VAL A 6 -3.92 -21.14 0.82
C VAL A 6 -3.95 -20.08 1.91
N ALA A 7 -2.92 -20.00 2.76
CA ALA A 7 -2.85 -18.98 3.81
C ALA A 7 -2.71 -17.61 3.12
N ASN A 8 -3.84 -17.05 2.66
CA ASN A 8 -3.88 -15.80 1.94
C ASN A 8 -3.59 -14.69 2.95
N SER A 9 -2.33 -14.27 2.96
CA SER A 9 -1.86 -13.13 3.72
C SER A 9 -2.68 -11.91 3.27
N PRO A 10 -3.27 -11.12 4.19
CA PRO A 10 -4.09 -9.97 3.83
C PRO A 10 -3.36 -9.05 2.86
N ILE A 11 -4.05 -8.59 1.82
CA ILE A 11 -3.46 -7.70 0.82
C ILE A 11 -3.59 -6.25 1.28
N LYS A 12 -2.50 -5.48 1.17
CA LYS A 12 -2.50 -4.03 1.37
C LYS A 12 -1.92 -3.33 0.15
N ILE A 13 -2.59 -2.28 -0.29
CA ILE A 13 -2.19 -1.48 -1.45
C ILE A 13 -1.85 -0.08 -0.96
N PHE A 14 -0.63 0.38 -1.25
CA PHE A 14 -0.17 1.73 -0.97
C PHE A 14 0.24 2.40 -2.28
N ALA A 15 0.40 3.73 -2.26
CA ALA A 15 0.89 4.46 -3.42
C ALA A 15 1.87 5.55 -3.00
N GLY A 16 2.85 5.80 -3.85
CA GLY A 16 3.70 6.97 -3.70
C GLY A 16 2.96 8.26 -4.07
N THR A 17 3.60 9.40 -3.76
CA THR A 17 2.99 10.73 -3.88
C THR A 17 2.56 11.08 -5.30
N GLN A 18 3.31 10.64 -6.32
CA GLN A 18 3.01 10.91 -7.74
C GLN A 18 1.93 9.99 -8.31
N SER A 19 1.61 8.89 -7.63
CA SER A 19 0.65 7.90 -8.12
C SER A 19 -0.55 7.70 -7.19
N ALA A 20 -0.78 8.59 -6.22
CA ALA A 20 -1.89 8.49 -5.27
C ALA A 20 -3.27 8.40 -5.95
N TYR A 21 -3.47 9.14 -7.06
CA TYR A 21 -4.72 9.07 -7.83
C TYR A 21 -4.94 7.69 -8.45
N LEU A 22 -3.94 7.18 -9.19
CA LEU A 22 -4.00 5.86 -9.81
C LEU A 22 -4.11 4.73 -8.77
N GLY A 23 -3.34 4.83 -7.69
CA GLY A 23 -3.37 3.87 -6.58
C GLY A 23 -4.75 3.76 -5.95
N ARG A 24 -5.45 4.88 -5.73
CA ARG A 24 -6.84 4.86 -5.25
C ARG A 24 -7.80 4.16 -6.21
N MET A 25 -7.64 4.36 -7.51
CA MET A 25 -8.45 3.69 -8.54
C MET A 25 -8.22 2.17 -8.53
N ILE A 26 -6.97 1.73 -8.44
CA ILE A 26 -6.60 0.31 -8.35
C ILE A 26 -7.16 -0.31 -7.07
N ALA A 27 -6.95 0.31 -5.91
CA ALA A 27 -7.47 -0.17 -4.63
C ALA A 27 -8.99 -0.31 -4.66
N LYS A 28 -9.70 0.70 -5.18
CA LYS A 28 -11.15 0.67 -5.34
C LYS A 28 -11.61 -0.45 -6.27
N SER A 29 -10.91 -0.67 -7.38
CA SER A 29 -11.22 -1.78 -8.31
C SER A 29 -11.00 -3.16 -7.69
N TYR A 30 -10.04 -3.28 -6.77
CA TYR A 30 -9.80 -4.50 -5.99
C TYR A 30 -10.82 -4.70 -4.85
N GLY A 31 -11.60 -3.66 -4.50
CA GLY A 31 -12.59 -3.71 -3.43
C GLY A 31 -12.02 -3.34 -2.05
N THR A 32 -10.96 -2.53 -2.01
CA THR A 32 -10.37 -2.02 -0.76
C THR A 32 -10.09 -0.51 -0.86
N GLU A 33 -9.61 0.07 0.23
CA GLU A 33 -9.14 1.45 0.26
C GLU A 33 -7.61 1.49 0.12
N LEU A 34 -7.10 2.61 -0.37
CA LEU A 34 -5.65 2.82 -0.40
C LEU A 34 -5.15 2.96 1.03
N GLY A 35 -4.16 2.16 1.40
CA GLY A 35 -3.59 2.18 2.74
C GLY A 35 -2.99 3.54 3.08
N LYS A 36 -3.04 3.88 4.36
CA LYS A 36 -2.70 5.22 4.84
C LYS A 36 -1.19 5.36 5.02
N THR A 37 -0.61 6.34 4.34
CA THR A 37 0.81 6.67 4.42
C THR A 37 1.03 8.16 4.59
N THR A 38 2.00 8.50 5.43
CA THR A 38 2.54 9.86 5.53
C THR A 38 3.97 9.87 5.00
N VAL A 39 4.38 10.96 4.34
CA VAL A 39 5.76 11.17 3.91
C VAL A 39 6.28 12.42 4.60
N LEU A 40 7.24 12.24 5.51
CA LEU A 40 7.99 13.35 6.09
C LEU A 40 9.06 13.79 5.10
N ARG A 41 9.20 15.09 4.86
CA ARG A 41 10.26 15.65 4.00
C ARG A 41 11.19 16.52 4.84
N PHE A 42 12.48 16.28 4.73
CA PHE A 42 13.52 17.04 5.41
C PHE A 42 14.02 18.18 4.52
N SER A 43 14.64 19.19 5.12
CA SER A 43 15.11 20.39 4.42
C SER A 43 16.28 20.14 3.46
N ASP A 44 17.01 19.03 3.66
CA ASP A 44 18.13 18.59 2.82
C ASP A 44 17.68 17.80 1.57
N GLY A 45 16.37 17.61 1.39
CA GLY A 45 15.79 16.89 0.26
C GLY A 45 15.53 15.40 0.53
N GLU A 46 15.92 14.89 1.69
CA GLU A 46 15.56 13.54 2.11
C GLU A 46 14.07 13.43 2.43
N PHE A 47 13.54 12.21 2.37
CA PHE A 47 12.17 11.94 2.77
C PHE A 47 12.05 10.57 3.45
N GLN A 48 11.12 10.49 4.41
CA GLN A 48 10.82 9.29 5.15
C GLN A 48 9.34 8.92 4.97
N PRO A 49 9.03 7.83 4.26
CA PRO A 49 7.69 7.27 4.21
C PRO A 49 7.37 6.54 5.53
N TYR A 50 6.11 6.62 5.96
CA TYR A 50 5.58 5.95 7.13
C TYR A 50 4.20 5.37 6.84
N TYR A 51 4.02 4.07 7.12
CA TYR A 51 2.72 3.40 7.06
C TYR A 51 1.99 3.61 8.40
N GLU A 52 0.80 4.17 8.37
CA GLU A 52 -0.01 4.44 9.58
C GLU A 52 -0.77 3.21 10.08
N GLU A 53 -0.47 2.05 9.53
CA GLU A 53 -1.11 0.78 9.83
C GLU A 53 -0.11 -0.37 9.75
N SER A 54 -0.34 -1.43 10.54
CA SER A 54 0.54 -2.61 10.53
C SER A 54 0.48 -3.32 9.17
N VAL A 55 1.65 -3.60 8.60
CA VAL A 55 1.80 -4.40 7.36
C VAL A 55 2.32 -5.81 7.62
N ARG A 56 2.44 -6.21 8.90
CA ARG A 56 3.01 -7.53 9.26
C ARG A 56 2.13 -8.65 8.73
N GLY A 57 2.76 -9.64 8.11
CA GLY A 57 2.06 -10.78 7.52
C GLY A 57 1.10 -10.40 6.39
N CYS A 58 1.23 -9.20 5.80
CA CYS A 58 0.45 -8.78 4.65
C CYS A 58 1.25 -8.98 3.35
N THR A 59 0.55 -9.24 2.25
CA THR A 59 1.13 -9.06 0.91
C THR A 59 0.95 -7.60 0.52
N VAL A 60 2.06 -6.88 0.30
CA VAL A 60 2.05 -5.42 0.09
C VAL A 60 2.35 -5.09 -1.36
N PHE A 61 1.50 -4.26 -1.97
CA PHE A 61 1.72 -3.66 -3.29
C PHE A 61 1.94 -2.16 -3.15
N ILE A 62 2.97 -1.63 -3.81
CA ILE A 62 3.27 -0.19 -3.84
C ILE A 62 3.14 0.30 -5.27
N ILE A 63 2.20 1.21 -5.51
CA ILE A 63 1.95 1.81 -6.82
C ILE A 63 2.69 3.14 -6.91
N GLN A 64 3.71 3.23 -7.76
CA GLN A 64 4.47 4.45 -7.93
C GLN A 64 5.11 4.51 -9.31
N SER A 65 4.86 5.61 -10.03
CA SER A 65 5.65 6.00 -11.20
C SER A 65 7.04 6.46 -10.76
N THR A 66 8.06 6.11 -11.54
CA THR A 66 9.44 6.57 -11.36
C THR A 66 9.56 8.06 -11.60
#